data_AF-A0A2A2LKX3-F1
#
_entry.id   AF-A0A2A2LKX3-F1
#
_cell.length_a   1.000
_cell.length_b   1.000
_cell.length_c   1.000
_cell.angle_alpha   90.00
_cell.angle_beta   90.00
_cell.angle_gamma   90.00
#
_symmetry.space_group_name_H-M   'P 1'
#
loop_
_entity.id
_entity.type
_entity.pdbx_description
1 polymer ?
#
loop_
_entity_poly.entity_id
_entity_poly.type
_entity_poly.pdbx_seq_one_letter_code
_entity_poly.pdbx_strand_id
1 'polypeptide(L)'
;MMRLGLLIGLISVAIACKDKEGRLWEPGDSYIDEPYEYRCVASKDENNQINDVKAIIIGCITNAGTRISIGQSKQEGAATYKCTQDSNGNVALTGIL
;
A
#
# COMPACT_ATOMS: atom_id res chain seq x y z
N MET A 1 -12.77 21.67 -47.83
CA MET A 1 -11.54 21.61 -47.00
C MET A 1 -11.95 21.19 -45.59
N MET A 2 -11.88 19.89 -45.28
CA MET A 2 -12.29 19.34 -43.99
C MET A 2 -11.09 19.35 -43.04
N ARG A 3 -11.06 20.24 -42.05
CA ARG A 3 -10.12 20.14 -40.93
C ARG A 3 -10.70 19.17 -39.91
N LEU A 4 -10.47 17.88 -40.12
CA LEU A 4 -10.77 16.83 -39.15
C LEU A 4 -9.70 16.89 -38.05
N GLY A 5 -9.90 17.78 -37.08
CA GLY A 5 -9.05 17.89 -35.90
C GLY A 5 -9.25 16.66 -35.02
N LEU A 6 -8.24 15.79 -34.95
CA LEU A 6 -8.18 14.67 -34.02
C LEU A 6 -8.20 15.22 -32.59
N LEU A 7 -9.36 15.16 -31.91
CA LEU A 7 -9.43 15.32 -30.47
C LEU A 7 -8.85 14.04 -29.85
N ILE A 8 -7.52 13.96 -29.77
CA ILE A 8 -6.84 12.97 -28.94
C ILE A 8 -7.15 13.38 -27.50
N GLY A 9 -8.20 12.80 -26.93
CA GLY A 9 -8.48 12.93 -25.51
C GLY A 9 -7.25 12.51 -24.73
N LEU A 10 -6.82 13.35 -23.79
CA LEU A 10 -5.74 13.03 -22.85
C LEU A 10 -6.14 11.77 -22.09
N ILE A 11 -5.63 10.61 -22.51
CA ILE A 11 -5.78 9.36 -21.75
C ILE A 11 -4.92 9.58 -20.50
N SER A 12 -5.53 10.09 -19.44
CA SER A 12 -4.88 10.21 -18.14
C SER A 12 -4.70 8.80 -17.59
N VAL A 13 -3.52 8.23 -17.76
CA VAL A 13 -3.14 7.02 -17.05
C VAL A 13 -3.09 7.39 -15.57
N ALA A 14 -4.02 6.88 -14.78
CA ALA A 14 -4.03 7.10 -13.34
C ALA A 14 -2.83 6.34 -12.73
N ILE A 15 -1.87 7.08 -12.16
CA ILE A 15 -0.74 6.51 -11.43
C ILE A 15 -1.21 6.22 -10.00
N ALA A 16 -1.56 4.97 -9.73
CA ALA A 16 -2.15 4.52 -8.47
C ALA A 16 -1.65 3.12 -8.11
N CYS A 17 -1.61 2.82 -6.81
CA CYS A 17 -1.40 1.46 -6.35
C CYS A 17 -2.64 0.62 -6.61
N LYS A 18 -2.46 -0.67 -6.92
CA LYS A 18 -3.54 -1.61 -7.15
C LYS A 18 -3.50 -2.71 -6.11
N ASP A 19 -4.61 -2.96 -5.43
CA ASP A 19 -4.73 -4.08 -4.48
C ASP A 19 -5.11 -5.41 -5.18
N LYS A 20 -5.23 -6.49 -4.40
CA LYS A 20 -5.56 -7.82 -4.94
C LYS A 20 -6.94 -7.91 -5.58
N GLU A 21 -7.90 -7.09 -5.14
CA GLU A 21 -9.24 -6.98 -5.73
C GLU A 21 -9.26 -6.10 -6.98
N GLY A 22 -8.17 -5.39 -7.24
CA GLY A 22 -8.01 -4.49 -8.37
C GLY A 22 -8.54 -3.09 -8.17
N ARG A 23 -8.83 -2.69 -6.93
CA ARG A 23 -9.14 -1.30 -6.60
C ARG A 23 -7.86 -0.46 -6.68
N LEU A 24 -8.04 0.82 -7.01
CA LEU A 24 -6.96 1.78 -7.16
C LEU A 24 -6.89 2.69 -5.93
N TRP A 25 -5.66 2.95 -5.47
CA TRP A 25 -5.35 3.76 -4.29
C TRP A 25 -4.36 4.86 -4.67
N GLU A 26 -4.70 6.10 -4.34
CA GLU A 26 -3.89 7.27 -4.70
C GLU A 26 -2.64 7.37 -3.84
N PRO A 27 -1.57 8.04 -4.31
CA PRO A 27 -0.42 8.34 -3.47
C PRO A 27 -0.80 9.05 -2.17
N GLY A 28 -0.40 8.48 -1.04
CA GLY A 28 -0.75 8.94 0.31
C GLY A 28 -1.83 8.10 0.98
N ASP A 29 -2.66 7.39 0.21
CA ASP A 29 -3.69 6.51 0.75
C ASP A 29 -3.09 5.34 1.52
N SER A 30 -3.87 4.88 2.48
CA SER A 30 -3.63 3.64 3.22
C SER A 30 -4.82 2.70 3.07
N TYR A 31 -4.52 1.42 2.90
CA TYR A 31 -5.53 0.38 2.73
C TYR A 31 -5.10 -0.92 3.39
N ILE A 32 -6.09 -1.77 3.69
CA ILE A 32 -5.87 -3.07 4.30
C ILE A 32 -6.09 -4.15 3.24
N ASP A 33 -5.08 -5.00 3.11
CA ASP A 33 -5.16 -6.26 2.41
C ASP A 33 -4.56 -7.32 3.35
N GLU A 34 -5.45 -7.96 4.13
CA GLU A 34 -5.07 -8.76 5.28
C GLU A 34 -4.08 -9.88 4.91
N PRO A 35 -3.03 -10.08 5.73
CA PRO A 35 -2.86 -9.55 7.10
C PRO A 35 -2.10 -8.23 7.17
N TYR A 36 -1.97 -7.47 6.09
CA TYR A 36 -1.12 -6.28 6.04
C TYR A 36 -1.92 -5.00 5.83
N GLU A 37 -1.37 -3.93 6.38
CA GLU A 37 -1.76 -2.58 6.02
C GLU A 37 -0.69 -1.97 5.11
N TYR A 38 -1.16 -1.42 3.99
CA TYR A 38 -0.33 -0.80 2.98
C TYR A 38 -0.48 0.72 3.01
N ARG A 39 0.56 1.41 2.53
CA ARG A 39 0.48 2.79 2.06
C ARG A 39 0.95 2.87 0.62
N CYS A 40 0.21 3.59 -0.21
CA CYS A 40 0.66 3.91 -1.55
C CYS A 40 1.61 5.11 -1.49
N VAL A 41 2.84 4.93 -1.96
CA VAL A 41 3.88 5.97 -1.95
C VAL A 41 4.26 6.31 -3.39
N ALA A 42 4.26 7.60 -3.72
CA ALA A 42 4.74 8.09 -5.01
C ALA A 42 6.25 8.33 -4.99
N SER A 43 6.89 7.92 -6.09
CA SER A 43 8.20 8.42 -6.50
C SER A 43 7.99 9.62 -7.42
N LYS A 44 8.90 10.59 -7.34
CA LYS A 44 8.88 11.77 -8.20
C LYS A 44 10.19 11.93 -8.94
N ASP A 45 10.12 12.44 -10.15
CA ASP A 45 11.28 12.80 -10.95
C ASP A 45 11.90 14.15 -10.52
N GLU A 46 12.93 14.58 -11.24
CA GLU A 46 13.63 15.85 -11.02
C GLU A 46 12.73 17.09 -11.18
N ASN A 47 11.61 16.96 -11.90
CA ASN A 47 10.61 18.01 -12.11
C ASN A 47 9.46 17.93 -11.08
N ASN A 48 9.61 17.11 -10.03
CA ASN A 48 8.59 16.87 -9.01
C ASN A 48 7.29 16.28 -9.58
N GLN A 49 7.35 15.67 -10.76
CA GLN A 49 6.25 14.93 -11.36
C GLN A 49 6.29 13.48 -10.87
N ILE A 50 5.12 12.94 -10.51
CA ILE A 50 5.00 11.54 -10.12
C ILE A 50 5.28 10.67 -11.35
N ASN A 51 6.28 9.80 -11.24
CA ASN A 51 6.69 8.90 -12.32
C ASN A 51 6.50 7.41 -11.97
N ASP A 52 6.33 7.09 -10.69
CA ASP A 52 6.10 5.72 -10.23
C ASP A 52 5.35 5.71 -8.88
N VAL A 53 4.70 4.58 -8.56
CA VAL A 53 4.06 4.33 -7.28
C VAL A 53 4.38 2.94 -6.75
N LYS A 54 4.49 2.83 -5.43
CA LYS A 54 4.72 1.56 -4.74
C LYS A 54 3.83 1.42 -3.51
N ALA A 55 3.17 0.28 -3.40
CA ALA A 55 2.52 -0.13 -2.16
C ALA A 55 3.59 -0.67 -1.20
N ILE A 56 3.71 -0.05 -0.03
CA ILE A 56 4.62 -0.50 1.04
C ILE A 56 3.82 -0.96 2.25
N ILE A 57 4.25 -2.03 2.89
CA ILE A 57 3.64 -2.49 4.14
C ILE A 57 4.06 -1.51 5.25
N ILE A 58 3.08 -1.02 6.02
CA ILE A 58 3.29 -0.10 7.15
C ILE A 58 2.82 -0.68 8.49
N GLY A 59 2.18 -1.85 8.46
CA GLY A 59 1.71 -2.55 9.66
C GLY A 59 1.09 -3.89 9.33
N CYS A 60 0.75 -4.62 10.38
CA CYS A 60 0.02 -5.88 10.33
C CYS A 60 -1.36 -5.72 10.97
N ILE A 61 -2.32 -6.50 10.51
CA ILE A 61 -3.69 -6.58 11.02
C ILE A 61 -3.91 -7.99 11.56
N THR A 62 -4.28 -8.12 12.83
CA THR A 62 -4.66 -9.43 13.42
C THR A 62 -6.03 -9.86 12.90
N ASN A 63 -6.38 -11.14 13.05
CA ASN A 63 -7.73 -11.63 12.70
C ASN A 63 -8.85 -10.95 13.51
N ALA A 64 -8.51 -10.32 14.64
CA ALA A 64 -9.45 -9.50 15.43
C ALA A 64 -9.58 -8.06 14.91
N GLY A 65 -8.84 -7.70 13.85
CA GLY A 65 -8.81 -6.35 13.27
C GLY A 65 -7.85 -5.38 13.97
N THR A 66 -7.01 -5.86 14.90
CA THR A 66 -6.07 -4.98 15.61
C THR A 66 -4.90 -4.63 14.72
N ARG A 67 -4.64 -3.33 14.58
CA ARG A 67 -3.45 -2.79 13.92
C ARG A 67 -2.22 -2.89 14.81
N ILE A 68 -1.14 -3.44 14.26
CA ILE A 68 0.19 -3.52 14.89
C ILE A 68 1.21 -2.87 13.96
N SER A 69 1.81 -1.76 14.38
CA SER A 69 2.89 -1.11 13.61
C SER A 69 4.11 -2.03 13.50
N ILE A 70 4.90 -1.87 12.44
CA ILE A 70 6.15 -2.63 12.25
C ILE A 70 7.06 -2.46 13.48
N GLY A 71 7.61 -3.58 13.94
CA GLY A 71 8.48 -3.68 15.12
C GLY A 71 7.72 -3.77 16.46
N GLN A 72 6.41 -3.56 16.47
CA GLN A 72 5.59 -3.58 17.68
C GLN A 72 4.92 -4.94 17.92
N SER A 73 4.42 -5.12 19.15
CA SER A 73 3.58 -6.24 19.55
C SER A 73 2.32 -5.78 20.28
N LYS A 74 1.28 -6.62 20.26
CA LYS A 74 0.03 -6.43 20.99
C LYS A 74 -0.42 -7.77 21.59
N GLN A 75 -0.97 -7.71 22.80
CA GLN A 75 -1.56 -8.85 23.46
C GLN A 75 -3.05 -8.94 23.10
N GLU A 76 -3.50 -10.13 22.71
CA GLU A 76 -4.89 -10.47 22.42
C GLU A 76 -5.24 -11.77 23.14
N GLY A 77 -5.94 -11.65 24.28
CA GLY A 77 -6.21 -12.79 25.16
C GLY A 77 -4.90 -13.41 25.68
N ALA A 78 -4.72 -14.70 25.41
CA ALA A 78 -3.50 -15.44 25.79
C ALA A 78 -2.35 -15.25 24.78
N ALA A 79 -2.63 -14.77 23.57
CA ALA A 79 -1.62 -14.62 22.53
C ALA A 79 -0.95 -13.24 22.57
N THR A 80 0.34 -13.19 22.27
CA THR A 80 1.04 -11.96 21.88
C THR A 80 1.33 -12.01 20.39
N TYR A 81 0.78 -11.06 19.65
CA TYR A 81 1.03 -10.87 18.23
C TYR A 81 2.15 -9.85 18.02
N LYS A 82 3.03 -10.10 17.05
CA LYS A 82 4.15 -9.22 16.69
C LYS A 82 4.19 -9.01 15.18
N CYS A 83 4.34 -7.75 14.77
CA CYS A 83 4.60 -7.39 13.38
C CYS A 83 6.11 -7.15 13.22
N THR A 84 6.82 -8.08 12.59
CA THR A 84 8.28 -8.02 12.43
C THR A 84 8.67 -7.72 11.00
N GLN A 85 9.75 -6.98 10.80
CA GLN A 85 10.41 -6.82 9.51
C GLN A 85 11.84 -7.38 9.59
N ASP A 86 12.25 -8.21 8.64
CA ASP A 86 13.61 -8.73 8.55
C ASP A 86 14.56 -7.74 7.84
N SER A 87 15.86 -8.08 7.78
CA SER A 87 16.88 -7.25 7.13
C SER A 87 16.68 -7.08 5.61
N ASN A 88 15.90 -7.95 4.97
CA ASN A 88 15.58 -7.89 3.56
C ASN A 88 14.30 -7.09 3.29
N GLY A 89 13.65 -6.59 4.35
CA GLY A 89 12.41 -5.82 4.27
C GLY A 89 11.14 -6.67 4.27
N ASN A 90 11.24 -8.00 4.43
CA ASN A 90 10.06 -8.87 4.50
C ASN A 90 9.33 -8.64 5.83
N VAL A 91 8.02 -8.41 5.75
CA VAL A 91 7.18 -8.21 6.93
C VAL A 91 6.39 -9.49 7.22
N ALA A 92 6.29 -9.85 8.50
CA ALA A 92 5.52 -11.00 8.95
C ALA A 92 4.74 -10.67 10.23
N LEU A 93 3.49 -11.14 10.28
CA LEU A 93 2.69 -11.20 11.50
C LEU A 93 2.91 -12.58 12.15
N THR A 94 3.37 -12.60 13.39
CA THR A 94 3.57 -13.84 14.17
C THR A 94 2.77 -13.78 15.46
N GLY A 95 2.22 -14.92 15.90
CA GLY A 95 1.50 -15.06 17.17
C GLY A 95 2.20 -16.08 18.07
N ILE A 96 2.36 -15.76 19.35
CA ILE A 96 2.94 -16.64 20.36
C ILE A 96 1.96 -16.76 21.52
N LEU A 97 1.71 -17.98 21.99
CA LEU A 97 0.85 -18.32 23.13
C LEU A 97 1.67 -18.51 24.41
#